data_AF-A0A7Y3V779-F1
#
_entry.id   AF-A0A7Y3V779-F1
#
_cell.length_a   1.000
_cell.length_b   1.000
_cell.length_c   1.000
_cell.angle_alpha   90.00
_cell.angle_beta   90.00
_cell.angle_gamma   90.00
#
_symmetry.space_group_name_H-M   'P 1'
#
loop_
_entity.id
_entity.type
_entity.pdbx_description
1 polymer ?
#
loop_
_entity_poly.entity_id
_entity_poly.type
_entity_poly.pdbx_seq_one_letter_code
_entity_poly.pdbx_strand_id
1 'polypeptide(L)'
;MKINESNLKFKKLIYINKPNKIIYHHTEATKATIEDIHRWHLEQGWSGCGYHFLVRKDGSIWRGRPENAVGAHSLRSNLNSIGICAEGNFMKETMGQVQKKSLIELGIYLKNKYDIVNIYGHKDVYSTDCPGINYPLEEIKLAIKKGEQLRNQSFIKIEAKAYTGYKGEAVVELIMKDYSSDVVRAFGWVDTDEKASWAFDIVPPNFKYGKLEKNASKIIKIRNEGQYFSKGNSYKIKVKGYNNKGKIVAEDEAILKIPII
;
A
#
# COMPACT_ATOMS: atom_id res chain seq x y z
N MET A 1 6.83 -0.44 1.33
CA MET A 1 7.75 0.06 0.30
C MET A 1 8.60 1.19 0.88
N LYS A 2 9.92 1.19 0.65
CA LYS A 2 10.86 2.26 1.04
C LYS A 2 11.30 3.02 -0.21
N ILE A 3 11.27 4.35 -0.18
CA ILE A 3 11.82 5.21 -1.24
C ILE A 3 13.10 5.84 -0.68
N ASN A 4 14.23 5.67 -1.35
CA ASN A 4 15.50 6.29 -0.98
C ASN A 4 15.57 7.70 -1.57
N GLU A 5 15.84 8.68 -0.72
CA GLU A 5 16.05 10.07 -1.14
C GLU A 5 17.48 10.25 -1.67
N SER A 6 17.61 10.70 -2.91
CA SER A 6 18.90 10.78 -3.63
C SER A 6 19.70 12.05 -3.34
N ASN A 7 19.11 13.06 -2.69
CA ASN A 7 19.72 14.36 -2.39
C ASN A 7 20.37 15.06 -3.61
N LEU A 8 19.84 14.80 -4.82
CA LEU A 8 20.34 15.38 -6.05
C LEU A 8 20.17 16.90 -6.07
N LYS A 9 21.18 17.61 -6.61
CA LYS A 9 21.17 19.07 -6.76
C LYS A 9 20.68 19.45 -8.16
N PHE A 10 19.40 19.75 -8.27
CA PHE A 10 18.81 20.20 -9.54
C PHE A 10 19.13 21.66 -9.84
N LYS A 11 19.20 22.02 -11.14
CA LYS A 11 19.02 23.42 -11.57
C LYS A 11 17.56 23.86 -11.31
N LYS A 12 17.12 24.97 -11.88
CA LYS A 12 15.74 25.46 -11.72
C LYS A 12 14.69 24.40 -12.12
N LEU A 13 13.72 24.17 -11.23
CA LEU A 13 12.55 23.31 -11.43
C LEU A 13 11.26 24.13 -11.40
N ILE A 14 10.20 23.60 -12.00
CA ILE A 14 8.85 24.19 -12.00
C ILE A 14 7.92 23.25 -11.24
N TYR A 15 7.26 23.75 -10.19
CA TYR A 15 6.49 22.94 -9.24
C TYR A 15 4.97 23.02 -9.48
N ILE A 16 4.55 22.67 -10.69
CA ILE A 16 3.14 22.72 -11.10
C ILE A 16 2.61 21.37 -11.58
N ASN A 17 3.36 20.28 -11.38
CA ASN A 17 2.97 18.97 -11.87
C ASN A 17 1.69 18.50 -11.15
N LYS A 18 0.69 18.11 -11.93
CA LYS A 18 -0.55 17.50 -11.46
C LYS A 18 -0.70 16.14 -12.15
N PRO A 19 -0.10 15.08 -11.60
CA PRO A 19 -0.04 13.80 -12.29
C PRO A 19 -1.42 13.18 -12.49
N ASN A 20 -1.74 12.78 -13.72
CA ASN A 20 -2.92 11.98 -14.05
C ASN A 20 -2.57 10.68 -14.82
N LYS A 21 -1.26 10.43 -15.01
CA LYS A 21 -0.71 9.24 -15.66
C LYS A 21 0.67 8.85 -15.14
N ILE A 22 0.99 7.57 -15.20
CA ILE A 22 2.33 7.02 -14.95
C ILE A 22 2.91 6.59 -16.29
N ILE A 23 4.17 6.95 -16.55
CA ILE A 23 4.89 6.56 -17.77
C ILE A 23 6.14 5.79 -17.37
N TYR A 24 6.22 4.53 -17.77
CA TYR A 24 7.36 3.64 -17.54
C TYR A 24 8.42 3.77 -18.64
N HIS A 25 9.67 3.82 -18.21
CA HIS A 25 10.87 3.96 -19.02
C HIS A 25 11.88 2.87 -18.66
N HIS A 26 12.88 2.71 -19.52
CA HIS A 26 14.13 2.04 -19.16
C HIS A 26 15.31 3.02 -19.25
N THR A 27 16.46 2.65 -18.71
CA THR A 27 17.67 3.48 -18.81
C THR A 27 18.39 3.33 -20.15
N GLU A 28 18.09 2.26 -20.90
CA GLU A 28 18.86 1.81 -22.09
C GLU A 28 20.33 1.46 -21.79
N ALA A 29 20.69 1.49 -20.50
CA ALA A 29 21.97 1.11 -19.95
C ALA A 29 21.79 -0.04 -18.96
N THR A 30 22.59 -1.10 -19.09
CA THR A 30 22.48 -2.32 -18.26
C THR A 30 22.68 -2.07 -16.76
N LYS A 31 23.43 -1.03 -16.41
CA LYS A 31 23.65 -0.58 -15.04
C LYS A 31 23.71 0.94 -15.02
N ALA A 32 22.92 1.56 -14.15
CA ALA A 32 22.85 3.00 -13.99
C ALA A 32 22.31 3.34 -12.61
N THR A 33 23.02 4.22 -11.89
CA THR A 33 22.53 4.81 -10.64
C THR A 33 21.65 6.03 -10.92
N ILE A 34 20.95 6.54 -9.91
CA ILE A 34 20.17 7.77 -10.07
C ILE A 34 21.11 8.98 -10.27
N GLU A 35 22.31 8.93 -9.70
CA GLU A 35 23.38 9.92 -9.88
C GLU A 35 23.93 9.92 -11.30
N ASP A 36 24.14 8.73 -11.91
CA ASP A 36 24.54 8.61 -13.31
C ASP A 36 23.51 9.27 -14.24
N ILE A 37 22.24 8.91 -14.06
CA ILE A 37 21.12 9.48 -14.82
C ILE A 37 21.04 11.00 -14.61
N HIS A 38 21.27 11.47 -13.39
CA HIS A 38 21.27 12.90 -13.10
C HIS A 38 22.38 13.62 -13.86
N ARG A 39 23.60 13.09 -13.82
CA ARG A 39 24.77 13.64 -14.53
C ARG A 39 24.55 13.65 -16.04
N TRP A 40 24.12 12.54 -16.63
CA TRP A 40 23.83 12.47 -18.08
C TRP A 40 22.79 13.49 -18.52
N HIS A 41 21.72 13.67 -17.75
CA HIS A 41 20.71 14.68 -18.09
C HIS A 41 21.19 16.12 -17.88
N LEU A 42 22.11 16.38 -16.94
CA LEU A 42 22.76 17.68 -16.83
C LEU A 42 23.64 17.98 -18.06
N GLU A 43 24.38 16.99 -18.54
CA GLU A 43 25.21 17.06 -19.76
C GLU A 43 24.36 17.34 -21.01
N GLN A 44 23.11 16.85 -21.04
CA GLN A 44 22.12 17.15 -22.08
C GLN A 44 21.43 18.52 -21.90
N GLY A 45 21.85 19.33 -20.93
CA GLY A 45 21.32 20.66 -20.68
C GLY A 45 20.06 20.72 -19.82
N TRP A 46 19.54 19.58 -19.33
CA TRP A 46 18.36 19.57 -18.47
C TRP A 46 18.72 20.04 -17.05
N SER A 47 17.70 20.20 -16.20
CA SER A 47 17.90 20.58 -14.79
C SER A 47 18.45 19.44 -13.91
N GLY A 48 18.79 18.28 -14.49
CA GLY A 48 19.13 17.04 -13.80
C GLY A 48 18.18 15.91 -14.19
N CYS A 49 18.24 14.79 -13.45
CA CYS A 49 17.47 13.56 -13.70
C CYS A 49 16.04 13.87 -14.16
N GLY A 50 15.63 13.39 -15.34
CA GLY A 50 14.32 13.69 -15.92
C GLY A 50 13.15 12.89 -15.33
N TYR A 51 13.44 11.78 -14.67
CA TYR A 51 12.45 10.88 -14.05
C TYR A 51 12.16 11.29 -12.61
N HIS A 52 10.98 10.92 -12.11
CA HIS A 52 10.63 11.11 -10.70
C HIS A 52 11.14 9.95 -9.85
N PHE A 53 11.28 8.76 -10.45
CA PHE A 53 11.80 7.57 -9.78
C PHE A 53 12.71 6.75 -10.68
N LEU A 54 13.72 6.12 -10.09
CA LEU A 54 14.48 5.01 -10.65
C LEU A 54 14.21 3.75 -9.81
N VAL A 55 13.93 2.63 -10.46
CA VAL A 55 13.89 1.31 -9.83
C VAL A 55 15.06 0.47 -10.35
N ARG A 56 15.97 0.13 -9.45
CA ARG A 56 17.19 -0.64 -9.77
C ARG A 56 16.91 -2.13 -9.86
N LYS A 57 17.87 -2.89 -10.39
CA LYS A 57 17.74 -4.35 -10.57
C LYS A 57 17.53 -5.12 -9.26
N ASP A 58 18.05 -4.58 -8.15
CA ASP A 58 17.87 -5.11 -6.79
C ASP A 58 16.50 -4.74 -6.17
N GLY A 59 15.66 -4.00 -6.89
CA GLY A 59 14.36 -3.51 -6.41
C GLY A 59 14.43 -2.23 -5.59
N SER A 60 15.62 -1.67 -5.34
CA SER A 60 15.73 -0.39 -4.65
C SER A 60 15.11 0.74 -5.49
N ILE A 61 14.25 1.53 -4.83
CA ILE A 61 13.55 2.66 -5.44
C ILE A 61 14.26 3.94 -4.99
N TRP A 62 14.63 4.78 -5.93
CA TRP A 62 15.34 6.03 -5.70
C TRP A 62 14.53 7.19 -6.24
N ARG A 63 14.35 8.23 -5.41
CA ARG A 63 13.71 9.46 -5.85
C ARG A 63 14.63 10.21 -6.80
N GLY A 64 14.10 10.58 -7.97
CA GLY A 64 14.68 11.54 -8.89
C GLY A 64 14.11 12.93 -8.63
N ARG A 65 13.40 13.49 -9.62
CA ARG A 65 12.66 14.75 -9.45
C ARG A 65 11.58 14.64 -8.38
N PRO A 66 11.32 15.72 -7.62
CA PRO A 66 10.14 15.82 -6.76
C PRO A 66 8.85 15.56 -7.55
N GLU A 67 7.89 14.84 -6.96
CA GLU A 67 6.65 14.42 -7.65
C GLU A 67 5.77 15.61 -8.10
N ASN A 68 5.87 16.76 -7.41
CA ASN A 68 5.17 18.00 -7.77
C ASN A 68 5.97 18.88 -8.76
N ALA A 69 7.21 18.51 -9.10
CA ALA A 69 7.98 19.17 -10.15
C ALA A 69 7.68 18.58 -11.53
N VAL A 70 7.71 19.41 -12.56
CA VAL A 70 7.56 18.98 -13.95
C VAL A 70 8.73 18.08 -14.34
N GLY A 71 8.40 16.90 -14.89
CA GLY A 71 9.37 15.93 -15.38
C GLY A 71 10.14 16.41 -16.62
N ALA A 72 11.13 15.64 -17.02
CA ALA A 72 11.79 15.78 -18.32
C ALA A 72 12.04 14.39 -18.91
N HIS A 73 10.98 13.62 -19.14
CA HIS A 73 11.09 12.22 -19.55
C HIS A 73 10.21 11.87 -20.75
N SER A 74 9.21 12.68 -21.09
CA SER A 74 8.37 12.46 -22.27
C SER A 74 7.83 13.79 -22.80
N LEU A 75 8.25 14.16 -24.01
CA LEU A 75 7.81 15.39 -24.66
C LEU A 75 6.27 15.42 -24.72
N ARG A 76 5.67 16.58 -24.42
CA ARG A 76 4.20 16.80 -24.34
C ARG A 76 3.46 16.07 -23.21
N SER A 77 4.12 15.21 -22.43
CA SER A 77 3.52 14.53 -21.27
C SER A 77 4.15 14.90 -19.92
N ASN A 78 5.17 15.76 -19.90
CA ASN A 78 5.90 16.13 -18.67
C ASN A 78 5.07 16.90 -17.61
N LEU A 79 4.02 17.64 -18.02
CA LEU A 79 3.26 18.54 -17.13
C LEU A 79 2.24 17.83 -16.22
N ASN A 80 1.91 16.58 -16.53
CA ASN A 80 0.84 15.84 -15.86
C ASN A 80 1.15 14.34 -15.72
N SER A 81 2.42 13.97 -15.56
CA SER A 81 2.79 12.57 -15.40
C SER A 81 3.87 12.33 -14.36
N ILE A 82 3.92 11.09 -13.87
CA ILE A 82 5.04 10.54 -13.14
C ILE A 82 5.82 9.59 -14.05
N GLY A 83 7.02 10.00 -14.48
CA GLY A 83 8.01 9.12 -15.10
C GLY A 83 8.73 8.22 -14.09
N ILE A 84 8.63 6.90 -14.31
CA ILE A 84 9.35 5.85 -13.56
C ILE A 84 10.32 5.16 -14.52
N CYS A 85 11.62 5.21 -14.23
CA CYS A 85 12.64 4.55 -15.01
C CYS A 85 13.07 3.23 -14.33
N ALA A 86 13.24 2.16 -15.10
CA ALA A 86 13.84 0.92 -14.63
C ALA A 86 15.28 0.78 -15.16
N GLU A 87 16.22 0.47 -14.28
CA GLU A 87 17.61 0.17 -14.64
C GLU A 87 17.65 -1.07 -15.56
N GLY A 88 18.06 -0.87 -16.82
CA GLY A 88 18.22 -1.92 -17.82
C GLY A 88 18.06 -1.42 -19.26
N ASN A 89 18.60 -2.20 -20.19
CA ASN A 89 18.37 -2.12 -21.63
C ASN A 89 17.45 -3.27 -22.07
N PHE A 90 16.14 -3.09 -21.90
CA PHE A 90 15.15 -4.11 -22.26
C PHE A 90 14.87 -4.23 -23.77
N MET A 91 15.71 -3.64 -24.63
CA MET A 91 15.83 -4.13 -26.02
C MET A 91 16.66 -5.43 -26.09
N LYS A 92 17.53 -5.66 -25.09
CA LYS A 92 18.51 -6.76 -25.09
C LYS A 92 18.37 -7.68 -23.89
N GLU A 93 17.84 -7.21 -22.77
CA GLU A 93 17.73 -7.98 -21.53
C GLU A 93 16.29 -8.12 -21.04
N THR A 94 16.07 -9.03 -20.09
CA THR A 94 14.79 -9.25 -19.41
C THR A 94 14.84 -8.71 -17.99
N MET A 95 13.67 -8.32 -17.48
CA MET A 95 13.53 -7.74 -16.14
C MET A 95 13.50 -8.82 -15.05
N GLY A 96 14.32 -8.65 -14.02
CA GLY A 96 14.29 -9.51 -12.83
C GLY A 96 13.02 -9.32 -11.99
N GLN A 97 12.57 -10.38 -11.32
CA GLN A 97 11.31 -10.37 -10.57
C GLN A 97 11.27 -9.36 -9.42
N VAL A 98 12.41 -9.11 -8.76
CA VAL A 98 12.51 -8.16 -7.64
C VAL A 98 12.30 -6.72 -8.12
N GLN A 99 12.89 -6.36 -9.26
CA GLN A 99 12.69 -5.06 -9.92
C GLN A 99 11.23 -4.90 -10.37
N LYS A 100 10.67 -5.93 -11.03
CA LYS A 100 9.26 -5.93 -11.48
C LYS A 100 8.29 -5.75 -10.31
N LYS A 101 8.49 -6.48 -9.20
CA LYS A 101 7.69 -6.35 -7.98
C LYS A 101 7.72 -4.91 -7.45
N SER A 102 8.90 -4.30 -7.40
CA SER A 102 9.08 -2.93 -6.91
C SER A 102 8.42 -1.90 -7.83
N LEU A 103 8.47 -2.10 -9.16
CA LEU A 103 7.75 -1.27 -10.13
C LEU A 103 6.22 -1.37 -9.96
N ILE A 104 5.70 -2.56 -9.68
CA ILE A 104 4.27 -2.79 -9.41
C ILE A 104 3.88 -2.08 -8.12
N GLU A 105 4.60 -2.31 -7.01
CA GLU A 105 4.32 -1.66 -5.71
C GLU A 105 4.37 -0.13 -5.81
N LEU A 106 5.37 0.42 -6.52
CA LEU A 106 5.48 1.85 -6.75
C LEU A 106 4.34 2.40 -7.60
N GLY A 107 3.97 1.71 -8.68
CA GLY A 107 2.84 2.10 -9.54
C GLY A 107 1.52 2.09 -8.77
N ILE A 108 1.30 1.05 -7.97
CA ILE A 108 0.18 0.89 -7.04
C ILE A 108 0.09 2.06 -6.03
N TYR A 109 1.23 2.48 -5.49
CA TYR A 109 1.31 3.57 -4.51
C TYR A 109 0.97 4.91 -5.16
N LEU A 110 1.60 5.22 -6.29
CA LEU A 110 1.42 6.49 -7.01
C LEU A 110 0.00 6.63 -7.57
N LYS A 111 -0.55 5.54 -8.11
CA LYS A 111 -1.95 5.48 -8.55
C LYS A 111 -2.90 5.89 -7.45
N ASN A 112 -2.77 5.30 -6.26
CA ASN A 112 -3.66 5.61 -5.15
C ASN A 112 -3.43 7.02 -4.59
N LYS A 113 -2.18 7.48 -4.56
CA LYS A 113 -1.82 8.81 -4.04
C LYS A 113 -2.41 9.94 -4.88
N TYR A 114 -2.52 9.75 -6.19
CA TYR A 114 -2.91 10.79 -7.15
C TYR A 114 -4.18 10.47 -7.94
N ASP A 115 -4.88 9.38 -7.60
CA ASP A 115 -6.04 8.87 -8.35
C ASP A 115 -5.76 8.67 -9.85
N ILE A 116 -4.59 8.11 -10.17
CA ILE A 116 -4.17 7.92 -11.56
C ILE A 116 -4.84 6.68 -12.15
N VAL A 117 -5.55 6.83 -13.26
CA VAL A 117 -6.12 5.70 -14.01
C VAL A 117 -5.26 5.27 -15.19
N ASN A 118 -4.42 6.18 -15.71
CA ASN A 118 -3.67 5.97 -16.94
C ASN A 118 -2.24 5.48 -16.65
N ILE A 119 -1.88 4.32 -17.20
CA ILE A 119 -0.56 3.72 -17.07
C ILE A 119 -0.04 3.41 -18.47
N TYR A 120 1.15 3.92 -18.80
CA TYR A 120 1.74 3.86 -20.13
C TYR A 120 3.20 3.45 -20.08
N GLY A 121 3.73 2.94 -21.19
CA GLY A 121 5.15 2.99 -21.52
C GLY A 121 5.47 4.26 -22.31
N HIS A 122 6.74 4.65 -22.41
CA HIS A 122 7.10 5.83 -23.20
C HIS A 122 6.63 5.75 -24.67
N LYS A 123 6.74 4.58 -25.29
CA LYS A 123 6.22 4.28 -26.65
C LYS A 123 4.73 4.52 -26.84
N ASP A 124 3.93 4.46 -25.76
CA ASP A 124 2.48 4.65 -25.85
C ASP A 124 2.12 6.15 -25.99
N VAL A 125 3.07 7.06 -25.72
CA VAL A 125 2.85 8.51 -25.70
C VAL A 125 3.84 9.31 -26.55
N TYR A 126 4.85 8.64 -27.12
CA TYR A 126 5.88 9.25 -27.97
C TYR A 126 6.47 8.23 -28.94
N SER A 127 7.04 8.69 -30.05
CA SER A 127 7.72 7.83 -31.03
C SER A 127 9.10 7.40 -30.52
N THR A 128 9.19 6.26 -29.86
CA THR A 128 10.43 5.71 -29.26
C THR A 128 10.27 4.20 -29.01
N ASP A 129 11.37 3.47 -28.96
CA ASP A 129 11.39 2.06 -28.56
C ASP A 129 11.31 1.87 -27.03
N CYS A 130 11.54 2.92 -26.25
CA CYS A 130 11.45 2.90 -24.79
C CYS A 130 10.02 2.51 -24.35
N PRO A 131 9.82 1.58 -23.40
CA PRO A 131 10.81 1.06 -22.46
C PRO A 131 11.48 -0.26 -22.88
N GLY A 132 11.44 -0.60 -24.17
CA GLY A 132 12.04 -1.79 -24.74
C GLY A 132 11.06 -2.93 -24.99
N ILE A 133 11.37 -3.79 -25.96
CA ILE A 133 10.53 -4.91 -26.38
C ILE A 133 10.34 -5.98 -25.30
N ASN A 134 11.34 -6.19 -24.44
CA ASN A 134 11.32 -7.18 -23.36
C ASN A 134 10.86 -6.59 -22.02
N TYR A 135 10.41 -5.34 -22.00
CA TYR A 135 9.85 -4.74 -20.78
C TYR A 135 8.47 -5.36 -20.51
N PRO A 136 8.23 -5.94 -19.32
CA PRO A 136 6.96 -6.63 -18.99
C PRO A 136 5.84 -5.63 -18.66
N LEU A 137 5.59 -4.67 -19.56
CA LEU A 137 4.73 -3.52 -19.35
C LEU A 137 3.27 -3.93 -19.11
N GLU A 138 2.75 -4.83 -19.94
CA GLU A 138 1.36 -5.30 -19.82
C GLU A 138 1.14 -6.10 -18.54
N GLU A 139 2.11 -6.93 -18.13
CA GLU A 139 2.04 -7.63 -16.85
C GLU A 139 2.04 -6.66 -15.67
N ILE A 140 2.86 -5.60 -15.72
CA ILE A 140 2.89 -4.55 -14.70
C ILE A 140 1.55 -3.80 -14.66
N LYS A 141 1.01 -3.39 -15.82
CA LYS A 141 -0.30 -2.72 -15.92
C LYS A 141 -1.42 -3.59 -15.32
N LEU A 142 -1.47 -4.87 -15.68
CA LEU A 142 -2.45 -5.83 -15.16
C LEU A 142 -2.29 -6.05 -13.65
N ALA A 143 -1.07 -6.16 -13.14
CA ALA A 143 -0.81 -6.34 -11.72
C ALA A 143 -1.21 -5.11 -10.90
N ILE A 144 -0.97 -3.89 -11.40
CA ILE A 144 -1.40 -2.66 -10.74
C ILE A 144 -2.93 -2.60 -10.67
N LYS A 145 -3.61 -2.94 -11.77
CA LYS A 145 -5.09 -3.03 -11.81
C LYS A 145 -5.65 -4.11 -10.87
N LYS A 146 -5.01 -5.28 -10.78
CA LYS A 146 -5.40 -6.34 -9.83
C LYS A 146 -5.14 -5.93 -8.38
N GLY A 147 -4.02 -5.26 -8.10
CA GLY A 147 -3.70 -4.74 -6.76
C GLY A 147 -4.63 -3.61 -6.31
N GLU A 148 -5.25 -2.89 -7.25
CA GLU A 148 -6.40 -2.01 -7.00
C GLU A 148 -7.64 -2.83 -6.65
N GLN A 149 -8.00 -3.86 -7.42
CA GLN A 149 -9.16 -4.71 -7.10
C GLN A 149 -9.05 -5.37 -5.71
N LEU A 150 -7.88 -5.89 -5.35
CA LEU A 150 -7.64 -6.49 -4.03
C LEU A 150 -7.67 -5.46 -2.87
N ARG A 151 -7.37 -4.18 -3.14
CA ARG A 151 -7.45 -3.12 -2.12
C ARG A 151 -8.82 -2.44 -2.07
N ASN A 152 -9.55 -2.47 -3.18
CA ASN A 152 -10.94 -2.03 -3.25
C ASN A 152 -11.89 -3.08 -2.66
N GLN A 153 -11.44 -4.32 -2.48
CA GLN A 153 -12.12 -5.26 -1.61
C GLN A 153 -11.85 -4.88 -0.16
N SER A 154 -12.91 -4.42 0.49
CA SER A 154 -12.89 -4.12 1.91
C SER A 154 -12.53 -5.38 2.69
N PHE A 155 -11.63 -5.26 3.66
CA PHE A 155 -11.22 -6.37 4.51
C PHE A 155 -11.00 -5.92 5.94
N ILE A 156 -11.11 -6.87 6.86
CA ILE A 156 -10.66 -6.76 8.25
C ILE A 156 -9.97 -8.08 8.59
N LYS A 157 -8.90 -8.02 9.37
CA LYS A 157 -8.14 -9.19 9.82
C LYS A 157 -8.00 -9.14 11.32
N ILE A 158 -8.39 -10.22 11.99
CA ILE A 158 -8.40 -10.28 13.44
C ILE A 158 -7.55 -11.42 13.98
N GLU A 159 -7.20 -11.31 15.25
CA GLU A 159 -6.67 -12.40 16.06
C GLU A 159 -7.34 -12.33 17.43
N ALA A 160 -7.69 -13.48 18.00
CA ALA A 160 -8.22 -13.58 19.35
C ALA A 160 -7.31 -14.43 20.21
N LYS A 161 -7.03 -13.98 21.44
CA LYS A 161 -6.20 -14.69 22.42
C LYS A 161 -6.93 -14.79 23.75
N ALA A 162 -6.67 -15.89 24.47
CA ALA A 162 -7.21 -16.14 25.79
C ALA A 162 -6.08 -16.29 26.79
N TYR A 163 -6.28 -15.72 27.97
CA TYR A 163 -5.35 -15.76 29.08
C TYR A 163 -6.10 -16.01 30.39
N THR A 164 -5.38 -16.50 31.39
CA THR A 164 -5.86 -16.54 32.77
C THR A 164 -5.46 -15.23 33.46
N GLY A 165 -6.45 -14.50 33.97
CA GLY A 165 -6.28 -13.27 34.73
C GLY A 165 -5.71 -13.53 36.13
N TYR A 166 -5.33 -12.44 36.81
CA TYR A 166 -4.67 -12.52 38.13
C TYR A 166 -5.52 -13.23 39.20
N LYS A 167 -6.85 -13.14 39.14
CA LYS A 167 -7.75 -13.84 40.08
C LYS A 167 -8.24 -15.19 39.53
N GLY A 168 -7.57 -15.72 38.50
CA GLY A 168 -7.92 -16.98 37.86
C GLY A 168 -9.08 -16.87 36.87
N GLU A 169 -9.57 -15.67 36.55
CA GLU A 169 -10.66 -15.47 35.60
C GLU A 169 -10.20 -15.63 34.15
N ALA A 170 -11.08 -16.09 33.25
CA ALA A 170 -10.77 -16.11 31.82
C ALA A 170 -10.82 -14.70 31.22
N VAL A 171 -9.80 -14.35 30.46
CA VAL A 171 -9.61 -13.04 29.85
C VAL A 171 -9.42 -13.21 28.35
N VAL A 172 -10.17 -12.47 27.54
CA VAL A 172 -10.08 -12.54 26.07
C VAL A 172 -9.62 -11.22 25.50
N GLU A 173 -8.60 -11.27 24.66
CA GLU A 173 -8.07 -10.17 23.87
C GLU A 173 -8.48 -10.33 22.41
N LEU A 174 -9.11 -9.30 21.85
CA LEU A 174 -9.33 -9.18 20.41
C LEU A 174 -8.35 -8.17 19.82
N ILE A 175 -7.63 -8.55 18.77
CA ILE A 175 -6.57 -7.77 18.12
C ILE A 175 -6.97 -7.51 16.66
N MET A 176 -6.97 -6.24 16.24
CA MET A 176 -7.16 -5.79 14.87
C MET A 176 -5.83 -5.85 14.11
N LYS A 177 -5.53 -6.97 13.44
CA LYS A 177 -4.23 -7.20 12.78
C LYS A 177 -4.03 -6.32 11.55
N ASP A 178 -5.08 -6.13 10.76
CA ASP A 178 -5.06 -5.27 9.58
C ASP A 178 -6.50 -4.96 9.13
N TYR A 179 -6.70 -3.90 8.34
CA TYR A 179 -7.99 -3.54 7.77
C TYR A 179 -7.82 -2.62 6.56
N SER A 180 -8.80 -2.63 5.65
CA SER A 180 -8.84 -1.69 4.52
C SER A 180 -9.24 -0.29 4.97
N SER A 181 -8.77 0.75 4.27
CA SER A 181 -8.94 2.15 4.68
C SER A 181 -10.39 2.65 4.69
N ASP A 182 -11.31 1.93 4.04
CA ASP A 182 -12.74 2.23 4.04
C ASP A 182 -13.46 1.68 5.28
N VAL A 183 -12.83 0.82 6.09
CA VAL A 183 -13.30 0.41 7.41
C VAL A 183 -12.94 1.49 8.43
N VAL A 184 -13.94 2.19 8.95
CA VAL A 184 -13.77 3.26 9.94
C VAL A 184 -14.19 2.83 11.36
N ARG A 185 -14.93 1.73 11.47
CA ARG A 185 -15.44 1.20 12.73
C ARG A 185 -15.51 -0.32 12.67
N ALA A 186 -15.27 -0.99 13.80
CA ALA A 186 -15.38 -2.44 13.90
C ALA A 186 -16.06 -2.86 15.21
N PHE A 187 -16.89 -3.89 15.14
CA PHE A 187 -17.55 -4.48 16.29
C PHE A 187 -17.33 -5.99 16.32
N GLY A 188 -17.17 -6.56 17.52
CA GLY A 188 -16.94 -7.99 17.72
C GLY A 188 -18.02 -8.62 18.60
N TRP A 189 -18.58 -9.74 18.14
CA TRP A 189 -19.56 -10.56 18.84
C TRP A 189 -18.96 -11.91 19.20
N VAL A 190 -19.47 -12.51 20.27
CA VAL A 190 -19.12 -13.87 20.68
C VAL A 190 -20.31 -14.77 20.39
N ASP A 191 -20.07 -15.88 19.70
CA ASP A 191 -21.05 -16.87 19.25
C ASP A 191 -22.28 -16.22 18.59
N THR A 192 -23.43 -16.30 19.26
CA THR A 192 -24.73 -15.80 18.81
C THR A 192 -25.24 -14.65 19.69
N ASP A 193 -24.37 -14.02 20.50
CA ASP A 193 -24.75 -12.87 21.33
C ASP A 193 -25.39 -11.76 20.47
N GLU A 194 -26.42 -11.12 20.99
CA GLU A 194 -27.10 -10.01 20.30
C GLU A 194 -26.26 -8.73 20.33
N LYS A 195 -25.46 -8.55 21.40
CA LYS A 195 -24.69 -7.33 21.64
C LYS A 195 -23.19 -7.54 21.43
N ALA A 196 -22.57 -6.59 20.74
CA ALA A 196 -21.12 -6.60 20.54
C ALA A 196 -20.39 -6.46 21.89
N SER A 197 -19.40 -7.33 22.11
CA SER A 197 -18.50 -7.29 23.26
C SER A 197 -17.26 -6.43 23.02
N TRP A 198 -16.91 -6.19 21.75
CA TRP A 198 -15.85 -5.25 21.37
C TRP A 198 -16.35 -4.18 20.43
N ALA A 199 -15.76 -2.99 20.54
CA ALA A 199 -16.01 -1.85 19.69
C ALA A 199 -14.72 -1.08 19.44
N PHE A 200 -14.44 -0.74 18.18
CA PHE A 200 -13.30 0.04 17.74
C PHE A 200 -13.74 1.12 16.74
N ASP A 201 -13.15 2.30 16.81
CA ASP A 201 -13.42 3.40 15.86
C ASP A 201 -12.13 4.18 15.59
N ILE A 202 -11.94 4.66 14.35
CA ILE A 202 -10.79 5.52 14.02
C ILE A 202 -10.76 6.81 14.85
N VAL A 203 -11.92 7.30 15.27
CA VAL A 203 -12.12 8.41 16.21
C VAL A 203 -13.09 7.96 17.30
N PRO A 204 -12.59 7.36 18.40
CA PRO A 204 -13.42 6.82 19.47
C PRO A 204 -14.44 7.83 20.00
N PRO A 205 -15.76 7.55 19.94
CA PRO A 205 -16.78 8.47 20.41
C PRO A 205 -16.87 8.54 21.95
N ASN A 206 -16.35 7.53 22.66
CA ASN A 206 -16.25 7.47 24.11
C ASN A 206 -15.30 6.33 24.54
N PHE A 207 -15.04 6.20 25.84
CA PHE A 207 -14.13 5.21 26.43
C PHE A 207 -14.52 3.74 26.19
N LYS A 208 -15.76 3.45 25.77
CA LYS A 208 -16.17 2.08 25.42
C LYS A 208 -15.57 1.60 24.10
N TYR A 209 -15.04 2.49 23.27
CA TYR A 209 -14.38 2.14 22.01
C TYR A 209 -12.86 2.09 22.19
N GLY A 210 -12.21 1.10 21.59
CA GLY A 210 -10.79 1.18 21.29
C GLY A 210 -10.54 2.07 20.08
N LYS A 211 -9.36 2.68 19.97
CA LYS A 211 -8.95 3.33 18.73
C LYS A 211 -8.69 2.26 17.66
N LEU A 212 -9.30 2.39 16.49
CA LEU A 212 -9.06 1.48 15.38
C LEU A 212 -7.76 1.89 14.68
N GLU A 213 -6.72 1.11 14.92
CA GLU A 213 -5.41 1.21 14.26
C GLU A 213 -4.79 -0.18 14.14
N LYS A 214 -3.75 -0.31 13.32
CA LYS A 214 -3.10 -1.60 13.09
C LYS A 214 -2.50 -2.13 14.40
N ASN A 215 -2.85 -3.37 14.74
CA ASN A 215 -2.56 -4.06 16.00
C ASN A 215 -3.23 -3.46 17.24
N ALA A 216 -4.25 -2.61 17.08
CA ALA A 216 -5.08 -2.20 18.21
C ALA A 216 -5.72 -3.44 18.85
N SER A 217 -5.69 -3.53 20.18
CA SER A 217 -6.33 -4.62 20.90
C SER A 217 -7.22 -4.11 22.01
N LYS A 218 -8.19 -4.95 22.39
CA LYS A 218 -9.04 -4.69 23.53
C LYS A 218 -9.35 -5.98 24.27
N ILE A 219 -9.14 -5.91 25.58
CA ILE A 219 -9.29 -7.03 26.49
C ILE A 219 -10.63 -6.92 27.21
N ILE A 220 -11.34 -8.03 27.34
CA ILE A 220 -12.57 -8.14 28.13
C ILE A 220 -12.54 -9.40 29.01
N LYS A 221 -13.33 -9.35 30.08
CA LYS A 221 -13.53 -10.47 31.02
C LYS A 221 -14.99 -10.94 31.05
N ILE A 222 -15.89 -10.05 30.67
CA ILE A 222 -17.34 -10.23 30.70
C ILE A 222 -17.84 -9.83 29.32
N ARG A 223 -18.66 -10.68 28.70
CA ARG A 223 -19.38 -10.41 27.46
C ARG A 223 -20.37 -9.25 27.70
N ASN A 224 -20.76 -8.52 26.67
CA ASN A 224 -21.69 -7.38 26.85
C ASN A 224 -23.10 -7.81 27.30
N GLU A 225 -23.41 -9.12 27.28
CA GLU A 225 -24.60 -9.71 27.89
C GLU A 225 -24.46 -10.03 29.38
N GLY A 226 -23.30 -9.73 29.99
CA GLY A 226 -23.04 -9.96 31.42
C GLY A 226 -22.49 -11.34 31.76
N GLN A 227 -22.30 -12.22 30.77
CA GLN A 227 -21.75 -13.56 30.98
C GLN A 227 -20.22 -13.58 30.97
N TYR A 228 -19.63 -14.41 31.83
CA TYR A 228 -18.19 -14.68 31.86
C TYR A 228 -17.79 -15.72 30.79
N PHE A 229 -16.52 -15.70 30.41
CA PHE A 229 -15.93 -16.79 29.64
C PHE A 229 -15.61 -17.98 30.56
N SER A 230 -16.01 -19.18 30.14
CA SER A 230 -15.78 -20.43 30.87
C SER A 230 -14.47 -21.07 30.45
N LYS A 231 -13.67 -21.49 31.43
CA LYS A 231 -12.43 -22.24 31.19
C LYS A 231 -12.70 -23.55 30.46
N GLY A 232 -11.82 -23.93 29.53
CA GLY A 232 -11.95 -25.15 28.73
C GLY A 232 -12.91 -25.05 27.54
N ASN A 233 -13.80 -24.05 27.50
CA ASN A 233 -14.74 -23.86 26.40
C ASN A 233 -14.08 -23.20 25.19
N SER A 234 -14.67 -23.44 24.02
CA SER A 234 -14.35 -22.72 22.79
C SER A 234 -15.43 -21.70 22.46
N TYR A 235 -15.02 -20.55 21.92
CA TYR A 235 -15.89 -19.44 21.54
C TYR A 235 -15.57 -19.02 20.12
N LYS A 236 -16.60 -18.73 19.33
CA LYS A 236 -16.46 -18.12 18.02
C LYS A 236 -16.56 -16.61 18.16
N ILE A 237 -15.58 -15.86 17.68
CA ILE A 237 -15.60 -14.41 17.68
C ILE A 237 -15.80 -13.94 16.24
N LYS A 238 -16.91 -13.26 15.98
CA LYS A 238 -17.20 -12.66 14.67
C LYS A 238 -16.99 -11.16 14.73
N VAL A 239 -16.21 -10.61 13.81
CA VAL A 239 -15.97 -9.17 13.72
C VAL A 239 -16.50 -8.65 12.39
N LYS A 240 -17.19 -7.51 12.45
CA LYS A 240 -17.67 -6.79 11.27
C LYS A 240 -17.04 -5.41 11.21
N GLY A 241 -16.48 -5.07 10.05
CA GLY A 241 -15.97 -3.76 9.71
C GLY A 241 -17.01 -2.94 8.96
N TYR A 242 -17.16 -1.67 9.35
CA TYR A 242 -18.16 -0.74 8.84
C TYR A 242 -17.49 0.45 8.18
N ASN A 243 -18.06 0.92 7.08
CA ASN A 243 -17.63 2.17 6.45
C ASN A 243 -18.28 3.40 7.10
N ASN A 244 -17.91 4.59 6.62
CA ASN A 244 -18.41 5.88 7.12
C ASN A 244 -19.92 6.10 6.93
N LYS A 245 -20.59 5.27 6.13
CA LYS A 245 -22.06 5.27 5.98
C LYS A 245 -22.75 4.25 6.90
N GLY A 246 -22.00 3.60 7.80
CA GLY A 246 -22.53 2.58 8.70
C GLY A 246 -22.89 1.26 8.01
N LYS A 247 -22.42 1.01 6.78
CA LYS A 247 -22.63 -0.27 6.10
C LYS A 247 -21.51 -1.23 6.45
N ILE A 248 -21.85 -2.50 6.65
CA ILE A 248 -20.87 -3.59 6.75
C ILE A 248 -20.19 -3.70 5.39
N VAL A 249 -18.87 -3.66 5.40
CA VAL A 249 -18.05 -3.81 4.18
C VAL A 249 -17.07 -4.97 4.30
N ALA A 250 -16.72 -5.39 5.51
CA ALA A 250 -15.80 -6.50 5.74
C ALA A 250 -16.25 -7.33 6.95
N GLU A 251 -15.94 -8.63 6.95
CA GLU A 251 -16.10 -9.52 8.11
C GLU A 251 -14.88 -10.43 8.23
N ASP A 252 -14.56 -10.81 9.46
CA ASP A 252 -13.57 -11.86 9.78
C ASP A 252 -13.99 -12.59 11.06
N GLU A 253 -13.47 -13.80 11.26
CA GLU A 253 -13.81 -14.63 12.40
C GLU A 253 -12.61 -15.40 12.97
N ALA A 254 -12.64 -15.62 14.28
CA ALA A 254 -11.64 -16.41 14.99
C ALA A 254 -12.33 -17.41 15.92
N ILE A 255 -11.80 -18.63 16.01
CA ILE A 255 -12.21 -19.61 17.01
C ILE A 255 -11.16 -19.61 18.11
N LEU A 256 -11.61 -19.39 19.34
CA LEU A 256 -10.75 -19.25 20.51
C LEU A 256 -11.09 -20.32 21.54
N LYS A 257 -10.08 -21.07 22.01
CA LYS A 257 -10.24 -22.00 23.14
C LYS A 257 -9.69 -21.36 24.42
N ILE A 258 -10.49 -21.31 25.48
CA ILE A 258 -10.07 -20.81 26.78
C ILE A 258 -9.24 -21.90 27.50
N PRO A 259 -8.04 -21.59 28.00
CA PRO A 259 -7.25 -22.54 28.79
C PRO A 259 -7.99 -23.00 30.06
N ILE A 260 -7.66 -24.21 30.54
CA ILE A 260 -8.23 -24.79 31.76
C ILE A 260 -7.51 -24.27 33.03
N ILE A 261 -6.30 -23.71 32.86
CA ILE A 261 -5.35 -23.31 33.90
C ILE A 261 -5.98 -22.46 35.00
#